data_AF-A0A7X7GY97-F1
#
_entry.id   AF-A0A7X7GY97-F1
#
_cell.length_a   1.000
_cell.length_b   1.000
_cell.length_c   1.000
_cell.angle_alpha   90.00
_cell.angle_beta   90.00
_cell.angle_gamma   90.00
#
_symmetry.space_group_name_H-M   'P 1'
#
loop_
_entity.id
_entity.type
_entity.pdbx_description
1 polymer ?
#
loop_
_entity_poly.entity_id
_entity_poly.type
_entity_poly.pdbx_seq_one_letter_code
_entity_poly.pdbx_strand_id
1 'polypeptide(L)'
;MRRHVHLALLSSLLIAAGVCAAGCTSEPSTPVDATAVRAYADTATDTALQGLSEGDLEKYTRHANDGFKAAVTQEILDGTAKQINSQLGAYQSIEFLKAEEQDGYIIVHYRATYEKGKAGIRMVFDNDQLIAGQWFE
;
A
#
# COMPACT_ATOMS: atom_id res chain seq x y z
N MET A 1 50.62 -31.79 -19.27
CA MET A 1 50.65 -32.50 -20.58
C MET A 1 49.55 -31.88 -21.42
N ARG A 2 49.87 -30.93 -22.32
CA ARG A 2 50.03 -31.14 -23.80
C ARG A 2 48.91 -32.01 -24.36
N ARG A 3 48.17 -31.67 -25.40
CA ARG A 3 48.18 -30.57 -26.40
C ARG A 3 46.98 -30.91 -27.29
N HIS A 4 46.14 -29.95 -27.68
CA HIS A 4 45.71 -29.88 -29.07
C HIS A 4 45.74 -28.39 -29.49
N VAL A 5 46.42 -28.21 -30.60
CA VAL A 5 47.19 -27.09 -31.16
C VAL A 5 47.13 -27.52 -32.63
N HIS A 6 46.63 -26.80 -33.62
CA HIS A 6 46.29 -25.40 -33.85
C HIS A 6 45.31 -25.36 -35.04
N LEU A 7 44.84 -24.15 -35.34
CA LEU A 7 44.75 -23.61 -36.71
C LEU A 7 43.65 -24.18 -37.62
N ALA A 8 42.66 -23.35 -37.91
CA ALA A 8 42.42 -22.91 -39.28
C ALA A 8 41.25 -21.89 -39.37
N LEU A 9 41.62 -20.67 -39.82
CA LEU A 9 40.85 -19.75 -40.66
C LEU A 9 39.62 -19.03 -40.07
N LEU A 10 39.69 -17.72 -39.77
CA LEU A 10 39.64 -16.53 -40.66
C LEU A 10 38.25 -16.18 -41.20
N SER A 11 37.84 -14.94 -40.91
CA SER A 11 36.82 -14.11 -41.58
C SER A 11 35.37 -14.47 -41.19
N SER A 12 34.48 -13.58 -40.74
CA SER A 12 34.25 -12.18 -41.14
C SER A 12 33.37 -11.47 -40.12
N LEU A 13 33.61 -10.17 -39.96
CA LEU A 13 32.75 -9.16 -39.35
C LEU A 13 31.31 -9.18 -39.90
N LEU A 14 30.29 -9.16 -39.03
CA LEU A 14 28.95 -8.60 -39.33
C LEU A 14 28.22 -8.20 -38.03
N ILE A 15 27.86 -6.93 -38.00
CA ILE A 15 27.16 -6.20 -36.95
C ILE A 15 25.67 -6.59 -36.98
N ALA A 16 25.08 -6.86 -35.82
CA ALA A 16 23.65 -6.67 -35.61
C ALA A 16 23.42 -6.21 -34.16
N ALA A 17 23.29 -4.89 -34.00
CA ALA A 17 22.76 -4.27 -32.80
C ALA A 17 21.29 -4.69 -32.62
N GLY A 18 21.05 -5.70 -31.78
CA GLY A 18 19.73 -6.04 -31.29
C GLY A 18 19.36 -5.11 -30.14
N VAL A 19 18.74 -3.98 -30.48
CA VAL A 19 18.14 -3.05 -29.52
C VAL A 19 16.91 -3.72 -28.90
N CYS A 20 17.08 -4.43 -27.79
CA CYS A 20 15.98 -4.81 -26.93
C CYS A 20 15.72 -3.67 -25.93
N ALA A 21 15.27 -2.53 -26.43
CA ALA A 21 14.57 -1.57 -25.58
C ALA A 21 13.17 -2.13 -25.33
N ALA A 22 13.05 -3.10 -24.42
CA ALA A 22 11.80 -3.34 -23.71
C ALA A 22 11.60 -2.15 -22.77
N GLY A 23 11.27 -0.99 -23.34
CA GLY A 23 10.67 0.08 -22.60
C GLY A 23 9.31 -0.44 -22.15
N CYS A 24 9.22 -0.89 -20.90
CA CYS A 24 7.96 -0.83 -20.19
C CYS A 24 7.53 0.64 -20.25
N THR A 25 6.69 0.97 -21.23
CA THR A 25 5.94 2.22 -21.21
C THR A 25 5.00 2.08 -20.03
N SER A 26 5.44 2.57 -18.86
CA SER A 26 4.52 2.89 -17.78
C SER A 26 3.51 3.85 -18.38
N GLU A 27 2.25 3.41 -18.50
CA GLU A 27 1.17 4.31 -18.88
C GLU A 27 1.21 5.50 -17.92
N PRO A 28 1.09 6.75 -18.42
CA PRO A 28 1.00 7.90 -17.55
C PRO A 28 -0.19 7.70 -16.63
N SER A 29 0.09 7.45 -15.34
CA SER A 29 -0.91 7.32 -14.30
C SER A 29 -1.74 8.59 -14.31
N THR A 30 -3.02 8.46 -14.66
CA THR A 30 -3.98 9.57 -14.59
C THR A 30 -3.92 10.15 -13.19
N PRO A 31 -3.79 11.48 -13.01
CA PRO A 31 -3.77 12.06 -11.68
C PRO A 31 -5.04 11.65 -10.92
N VAL A 32 -4.87 11.04 -9.75
CA VAL A 32 -5.98 10.66 -8.87
C VAL A 32 -6.75 11.91 -8.45
N ASP A 33 -8.06 11.91 -8.65
CA ASP A 33 -8.92 12.97 -8.13
C ASP A 33 -9.03 12.84 -6.59
N ALA A 34 -8.18 13.59 -5.89
CA ALA A 34 -8.15 13.60 -4.45
C ALA A 34 -9.48 14.02 -3.81
N THR A 35 -10.30 14.85 -4.47
CA THR A 35 -11.61 15.26 -3.91
C THR A 35 -12.58 14.09 -3.93
N ALA A 36 -12.65 13.37 -5.05
CA ALA A 36 -13.49 12.18 -5.19
C ALA A 36 -13.03 11.06 -4.24
N VAL A 37 -11.72 10.84 -4.10
CA VAL A 37 -11.17 9.82 -3.20
C VAL A 37 -11.51 10.11 -1.74
N ARG A 38 -11.30 11.34 -1.30
CA ARG A 38 -11.55 11.73 0.11
C ARG A 38 -13.01 11.61 0.52
N ALA A 39 -13.95 11.70 -0.43
CA ALA A 39 -15.38 11.58 -0.15
C ALA A 39 -15.77 10.22 0.45
N TYR A 40 -15.03 9.14 0.15
CA TYR A 40 -15.21 7.84 0.77
C TYR A 40 -14.08 7.50 1.77
N ALA A 41 -12.84 7.87 1.45
CA ALA A 41 -11.67 7.39 2.18
C ALA A 41 -11.52 8.01 3.57
N ASP A 42 -11.87 9.29 3.73
CA ASP A 42 -11.65 10.01 5.00
C ASP A 42 -12.53 9.40 6.11
N THR A 43 -13.84 9.23 5.87
CA THR A 43 -14.76 8.63 6.86
C THR A 43 -14.45 7.16 7.12
N ALA A 44 -14.10 6.39 6.08
CA ALA A 44 -13.75 4.98 6.23
C ALA A 44 -12.50 4.81 7.10
N THR A 45 -11.46 5.61 6.82
CA THR A 45 -10.19 5.59 7.58
C THR A 45 -10.39 6.04 9.01
N ASP A 46 -11.10 7.14 9.24
CA ASP A 46 -11.36 7.68 10.58
C ASP A 46 -12.13 6.67 11.44
N THR A 47 -13.19 6.06 10.87
CA THR A 47 -13.97 5.03 11.55
C THR A 47 -13.12 3.81 11.88
N ALA A 48 -12.29 3.35 10.94
CA ALA A 48 -11.41 2.21 11.17
C ALA A 48 -10.40 2.51 12.29
N LEU A 49 -9.67 3.63 12.23
CA LEU A 49 -8.68 3.95 13.26
C LEU A 49 -9.30 4.19 14.64
N GLN A 50 -10.53 4.72 14.69
CA GLN A 50 -11.27 4.82 15.93
C GLN A 50 -11.65 3.43 16.47
N GLY A 51 -12.15 2.52 15.63
CA GLY A 51 -12.43 1.13 16.01
C GLY A 51 -11.18 0.39 16.50
N LEU A 52 -10.03 0.62 15.86
CA LEU A 52 -8.75 0.09 16.33
C LEU A 52 -8.39 0.61 17.72
N SER A 53 -8.54 1.91 17.97
CA SER A 53 -8.20 2.49 19.27
C SER A 53 -9.13 2.00 20.40
N GLU A 54 -10.41 1.77 20.07
CA GLU A 54 -11.46 1.31 20.99
C GLU A 54 -11.49 -0.21 21.18
N GLY A 55 -10.78 -0.99 20.36
CA GLY A 55 -10.86 -2.46 20.34
C GLY A 55 -12.20 -2.98 19.78
N ASP A 56 -12.89 -2.18 18.97
CA ASP A 56 -14.18 -2.50 18.37
C ASP A 56 -13.98 -3.04 16.95
N LEU A 57 -14.10 -4.37 16.80
CA LEU A 57 -13.92 -5.05 15.51
C LEU A 57 -15.00 -4.71 14.48
N GLU A 58 -16.24 -4.51 14.91
CA GLU A 58 -17.33 -4.14 14.01
C GLU A 58 -17.07 -2.75 13.42
N LYS A 59 -16.64 -1.81 14.25
CA LYS A 59 -16.26 -0.47 13.82
C LYS A 59 -15.00 -0.49 12.97
N TYR A 60 -13.98 -1.26 13.36
CA TYR A 60 -12.72 -1.40 12.62
C TYR A 60 -12.93 -1.89 11.19
N THR A 61 -13.84 -2.85 11.00
CA THR A 61 -14.08 -3.51 9.72
C THR A 61 -15.32 -3.01 8.98
N ARG A 62 -15.99 -1.96 9.48
CA ARG A 62 -17.27 -1.46 8.95
C ARG A 62 -17.23 -1.17 7.45
N HIS A 63 -16.16 -0.51 7.01
CA HIS A 63 -15.96 -0.10 5.63
C HIS A 63 -14.95 -0.97 4.88
N ALA A 64 -14.69 -2.18 5.39
CA ALA A 64 -13.73 -3.10 4.81
C ALA A 64 -14.38 -4.11 3.87
N ASN A 65 -13.58 -4.58 2.90
CA ASN A 65 -13.97 -5.66 2.03
C ASN A 65 -13.90 -7.01 2.76
N ASP A 66 -14.43 -8.04 2.11
CA ASP A 66 -14.53 -9.38 2.71
C ASP A 66 -13.15 -9.99 2.99
N GLY A 67 -12.15 -9.69 2.16
CA GLY A 67 -10.78 -10.16 2.35
C GLY A 67 -10.15 -9.60 3.62
N PHE A 68 -10.27 -8.29 3.84
CA PHE A 68 -9.77 -7.64 5.04
C PHE A 68 -10.55 -8.07 6.30
N LYS A 69 -11.88 -8.17 6.21
CA LYS A 69 -12.73 -8.72 7.28
C LYS A 69 -12.31 -10.13 7.69
N ALA A 70 -12.03 -11.00 6.72
CA ALA A 70 -11.59 -12.37 6.99
C ALA A 70 -10.18 -12.45 7.60
N ALA A 71 -9.32 -11.47 7.32
CA ALA A 71 -7.94 -11.42 7.81
C ALA A 71 -7.81 -10.89 9.25
N VAL A 72 -8.81 -10.17 9.76
CA VAL A 72 -8.75 -9.53 11.08
C VAL A 72 -9.70 -10.21 12.05
N THR A 73 -9.12 -10.86 13.05
CA THR A 73 -9.85 -11.38 14.21
C THR A 73 -9.83 -10.37 15.36
N GLN A 74 -10.71 -10.54 16.34
CA GLN A 74 -10.67 -9.74 17.58
C GLN A 74 -9.30 -9.84 18.28
N GLU A 75 -8.68 -11.02 18.26
CA GLU A 75 -7.35 -11.22 18.85
C GLU A 75 -6.26 -10.38 18.16
N ILE A 76 -6.26 -10.33 16.82
CA ILE A 76 -5.33 -9.50 16.04
C ILE A 76 -5.58 -8.02 16.31
N LEU A 77 -6.86 -7.61 16.37
CA LEU A 77 -7.25 -6.25 16.70
C LEU A 77 -6.75 -5.85 18.08
N ASP A 78 -7.06 -6.63 19.11
CA ASP A 78 -6.71 -6.33 20.51
C ASP A 78 -5.19 -6.27 20.71
N GLY A 79 -4.45 -7.18 20.07
CA GLY A 79 -2.99 -7.16 20.08
C GLY A 79 -2.42 -5.88 19.48
N THR A 80 -2.95 -5.49 18.32
CA THR A 80 -2.55 -4.27 17.61
C THR A 80 -2.94 -3.02 18.40
N ALA A 81 -4.19 -2.93 18.87
CA ALA A 81 -4.72 -1.84 19.68
C ALA A 81 -3.89 -1.62 20.95
N LYS A 82 -3.58 -2.71 21.67
CA LYS A 82 -2.72 -2.67 22.86
C LYS A 82 -1.33 -2.11 22.54
N GLN A 83 -0.71 -2.58 21.45
CA GLN A 83 0.60 -2.11 21.03
C GLN A 83 0.56 -0.60 20.71
N ILE A 84 -0.39 -0.16 19.90
CA ILE A 84 -0.52 1.25 19.48
C ILE A 84 -0.86 2.15 20.67
N ASN A 85 -1.89 1.82 21.45
CA ASN A 85 -2.32 2.61 22.61
C ASN A 85 -1.22 2.73 23.68
N SER A 86 -0.38 1.70 23.84
CA SER A 86 0.75 1.76 24.79
C SER A 86 1.78 2.83 24.40
N GLN A 87 2.05 2.98 23.09
CA GLN A 87 3.06 3.88 22.54
C GLN A 87 2.51 5.28 22.26
N LEU A 88 1.35 5.36 21.61
CA LEU A 88 0.79 6.59 21.06
C LEU A 88 -0.43 7.11 21.83
N GLY A 89 -1.06 6.29 22.68
CA GLY A 89 -2.31 6.64 23.36
C GLY A 89 -3.53 6.55 22.44
N ALA A 90 -4.65 7.12 22.86
CA ALA A 90 -5.90 7.04 22.11
C ALA A 90 -5.83 7.80 20.78
N TYR A 91 -6.54 7.30 19.76
CA TYR A 91 -6.71 7.96 18.47
C TYR A 91 -7.52 9.26 18.62
N GLN A 92 -7.18 10.29 17.83
CA GLN A 92 -7.86 11.59 17.86
C GLN A 92 -8.38 12.03 16.49
N SER A 93 -7.56 11.94 15.44
CA SER A 93 -7.93 12.43 14.09
C SER A 93 -6.97 11.96 13.00
N ILE A 94 -7.36 12.16 11.74
CA ILE A 94 -6.50 12.03 10.55
C ILE A 94 -6.33 13.36 9.82
N GLU A 95 -5.18 13.49 9.15
CA GLU A 95 -4.86 14.53 8.16
C GLU A 95 -4.51 13.83 6.84
N PHE A 96 -5.26 14.13 5.77
CA PHE A 96 -4.97 13.63 4.42
C PHE A 96 -3.64 14.20 3.90
N LEU A 97 -2.77 13.35 3.35
CA LEU A 97 -1.49 13.76 2.76
C LEU A 97 -1.49 13.66 1.24
N LYS A 98 -1.81 12.48 0.69
CA LYS A 98 -1.88 12.23 -0.75
C LYS A 98 -2.70 10.97 -1.05
N ALA A 99 -3.14 10.86 -2.29
CA ALA A 99 -3.70 9.64 -2.87
C ALA A 99 -2.95 9.29 -4.15
N GLU A 100 -2.78 8.00 -4.40
CA GLU A 100 -2.16 7.46 -5.61
C GLU A 100 -2.87 6.17 -6.02
N GLU A 101 -2.84 5.86 -7.31
CA GLU A 101 -3.38 4.60 -7.83
C GLU A 101 -2.21 3.65 -8.10
N GLN A 102 -2.33 2.41 -7.65
CA GLN A 102 -1.35 1.38 -7.90
C GLN A 102 -2.04 0.03 -8.09
N ASP A 103 -1.76 -0.66 -9.20
CA ASP A 103 -2.27 -2.00 -9.49
C ASP A 103 -3.81 -2.12 -9.39
N GLY A 104 -4.54 -1.05 -9.73
CA GLY A 104 -6.00 -0.98 -9.63
C GLY A 104 -6.54 -0.75 -8.22
N TYR A 105 -5.70 -0.37 -7.26
CA TYR A 105 -6.09 0.07 -5.92
C TYR A 105 -5.85 1.55 -5.74
N ILE A 106 -6.70 2.21 -4.95
CA ILE A 106 -6.43 3.56 -4.47
C ILE A 106 -5.70 3.46 -3.12
N ILE A 107 -4.50 4.00 -3.07
CA ILE A 107 -3.68 4.10 -1.87
C ILE A 107 -3.78 5.53 -1.34
N VAL A 108 -4.25 5.68 -0.11
CA VAL A 108 -4.37 6.96 0.57
C VAL A 108 -3.43 7.01 1.75
N HIS A 109 -2.64 8.06 1.80
CA HIS A 109 -1.67 8.33 2.84
C HIS A 109 -2.22 9.39 3.78
N TYR A 110 -2.29 9.04 5.06
CA TYR A 110 -2.74 9.92 6.13
C TYR A 110 -1.66 10.10 7.18
N ARG A 111 -1.73 11.21 7.92
CA ARG A 111 -1.11 11.35 9.22
C ARG A 111 -2.19 11.23 10.29
N ALA A 112 -2.14 10.19 11.11
CA ALA A 112 -3.02 10.04 12.26
C ALA A 112 -2.41 10.74 13.49
N THR A 113 -3.24 11.48 14.22
CA THR A 113 -2.91 12.10 15.51
C THR A 113 -3.47 11.25 16.63
N TYR A 114 -2.62 11.00 17.63
CA TYR A 114 -2.92 10.28 18.86
C TYR A 114 -2.52 11.14 20.06
N GLU A 115 -2.92 10.77 21.28
CA GLU A 115 -2.64 11.55 22.50
C GLU A 115 -1.15 11.86 22.74
N LYS A 116 -0.25 10.94 22.39
CA LYS A 116 1.19 11.03 22.69
C LYS A 116 2.05 11.27 21.45
N GLY A 117 1.45 11.35 20.26
CA GLY A 117 2.24 11.47 19.03
C GLY A 117 1.41 11.36 17.75
N LYS A 118 2.11 11.18 16.64
CA LYS A 118 1.52 11.01 15.31
C LYS A 118 2.14 9.80 14.62
N ALA A 119 1.39 9.17 13.73
CA ALA A 119 1.87 8.06 12.90
C ALA A 119 1.44 8.24 11.43
N GLY A 120 2.25 7.74 10.50
CA GLY A 120 1.84 7.60 9.11
C GLY A 120 0.89 6.41 8.97
N ILE A 121 -0.14 6.56 8.14
CA ILE A 121 -1.11 5.50 7.84
C ILE A 121 -1.25 5.40 6.34
N ARG A 122 -0.99 4.20 5.81
CA ARG A 122 -1.31 3.84 4.44
C ARG A 122 -2.59 3.02 4.43
N MET A 123 -3.65 3.58 3.88
CA MET A 123 -4.93 2.91 3.68
C MET A 123 -5.09 2.54 2.22
N VAL A 124 -5.50 1.31 1.94
CA VAL A 124 -5.67 0.79 0.58
C VAL A 124 -7.13 0.47 0.35
N PHE A 125 -7.68 0.97 -0.76
CA PHE A 125 -9.07 0.78 -1.15
C PHE A 125 -9.14 0.04 -2.48
N ASP A 126 -10.06 -0.91 -2.57
CA ASP A 126 -10.38 -1.60 -3.81
C ASP A 126 -11.31 -0.77 -4.71
N ASN A 127 -11.68 -1.35 -5.86
CA ASN A 127 -12.56 -0.71 -6.84
C ASN A 127 -13.97 -0.41 -6.33
N ASP A 128 -14.41 -1.11 -5.28
CA ASP A 128 -15.71 -0.89 -4.62
C ASP A 128 -15.59 0.16 -3.49
N GLN A 129 -14.44 0.84 -3.39
CA GLN A 129 -14.14 1.86 -2.38
C GLN A 129 -14.14 1.31 -0.95
N LEU A 130 -13.89 0.01 -0.80
CA LEU A 130 -13.80 -0.67 0.49
C LEU A 130 -12.34 -0.83 0.92
N ILE A 131 -12.08 -0.77 2.23
CA ILE A 131 -10.75 -0.99 2.80
C ILE A 131 -10.31 -2.42 2.49
N ALA A 132 -9.22 -2.53 1.75
CA ALA A 132 -8.55 -3.77 1.38
C ALA A 132 -7.25 -4.00 2.17
N GLY A 133 -6.72 -2.97 2.82
CA GLY A 133 -5.50 -3.08 3.62
C GLY A 133 -5.14 -1.80 4.39
N GLN A 134 -4.39 -1.98 5.48
CA GLN A 134 -3.89 -0.90 6.33
C GLN A 134 -2.45 -1.20 6.77
N TRP A 135 -1.59 -0.19 6.74
CA TRP A 135 -0.24 -0.23 7.32
C TRP A 135 0.08 1.04 8.10
N PHE A 136 0.89 0.92 9.15
CA PHE A 136 1.56 2.03 9.81
C PHE A 136 2.89 2.31 9.09
N GLU A 137 3.23 3.59 8.92
CA GLU A 137 4.48 4.07 8.29
C GLU A 137 5.34 4.88 9.26
#